data_AF-A0A351G6B6-F1
#
_entry.id   AF-A0A351G6B6-F1
#
_cell.length_a   1.000
_cell.length_b   1.000
_cell.length_c   1.000
_cell.angle_alpha   90.00
_cell.angle_beta   90.00
_cell.angle_gamma   90.00
#
_symmetry.space_group_name_H-M   'P 1'
#
loop_
_entity.id
_entity.type
_entity.pdbx_description
1 polymer ?
#
loop_
_entity_poly.entity_id
_entity_poly.type
_entity_poly.pdbx_seq_one_letter_code
_entity_poly.pdbx_strand_id
1 'polypeptide(L)'
;MEETQEMTLSELEREPNPEQPPEGKPRRYVLRIVLLGLLGIIILGALGSLSGYWVAINDREAFQQRIVSTEVSDQFLLGLIAYDRGQYEIARQHFEYILKIDPDNKPAADQLTLVILKMNQGELAPTERPTATLTPTLDTRDQEELFALALALRDQRNWDALLDTLDALRISSPEYKTVDVDGMYYLAYRNRGMQRILKEGNLEGGIFDLNRAELFGLLDVEAANFRNWSTKYITGMSFWQVDWEQVVNYFGPLAISAPFLSDSNFITSQDRLATAQVEVNLLVLSRARARFTQGQWCDAYDLYSESSQYIQLDQNDLEKYEDAKNQCFGIAPTLEEQPTATATPES
;
A
#
# COMPACT_ATOMS: atom_id res chain seq x y z
N MET A 1 17.47 -0.48 -109.13
CA MET A 1 17.83 0.09 -107.83
C MET A 1 16.95 -0.64 -106.84
N GLU A 2 17.35 -1.84 -106.40
CA GLU A 2 18.18 -2.05 -105.18
C GLU A 2 17.48 -1.41 -103.98
N GLU A 3 17.12 -2.14 -102.92
CA GLU A 3 18.06 -2.90 -102.09
C GLU A 3 17.28 -3.91 -101.23
N THR A 4 17.73 -5.17 -101.24
CA THR A 4 17.32 -6.22 -100.29
C THR A 4 18.05 -5.99 -98.97
N GLN A 5 17.30 -5.74 -97.88
CA GLN A 5 17.89 -5.64 -96.54
C GLN A 5 17.72 -6.98 -95.81
N GLU A 6 18.84 -7.68 -95.66
CA GLU A 6 18.99 -8.88 -94.84
C GLU A 6 18.71 -8.56 -93.36
N MET A 7 17.78 -9.30 -92.76
CA MET A 7 17.60 -9.35 -91.31
C MET A 7 18.71 -10.22 -90.73
N THR A 8 19.64 -9.60 -90.01
CA THR A 8 20.76 -10.29 -89.36
C THR A 8 20.24 -11.27 -88.32
N LEU A 9 20.68 -12.53 -88.46
CA LEU A 9 20.51 -13.63 -87.53
C LEU A 9 21.37 -13.41 -86.27
N SER A 10 21.16 -12.32 -85.54
CA SER A 10 21.93 -11.95 -84.34
C SER A 10 21.07 -11.68 -83.10
N GLU A 11 19.76 -11.78 -83.21
CA GLU A 11 18.83 -11.44 -82.12
C GLU A 11 18.25 -12.68 -81.40
N LEU A 12 18.62 -13.92 -81.79
CA LEU A 12 17.96 -15.15 -81.33
C LEU A 12 18.76 -16.02 -80.35
N GLU A 13 19.94 -15.58 -79.90
CA GLU A 13 20.70 -16.25 -78.83
C GLU A 13 21.10 -15.22 -77.77
N ARG A 14 20.19 -14.96 -76.83
CA ARG A 14 20.52 -14.35 -75.54
C ARG A 14 20.26 -15.40 -74.47
N GLU A 15 21.25 -16.24 -74.21
CA GLU A 15 21.21 -17.16 -73.07
C GLU A 15 21.08 -16.37 -71.75
N PRO A 16 20.30 -16.85 -70.78
CA PRO A 16 20.27 -16.26 -69.45
C PRO A 16 21.59 -16.59 -68.74
N ASN A 17 22.31 -15.54 -68.32
CA ASN A 17 23.50 -15.63 -67.48
C ASN A 17 23.18 -16.35 -66.16
N PRO A 18 23.95 -17.36 -65.72
CA PRO A 18 23.74 -17.99 -64.43
C PRO A 18 24.00 -16.99 -63.31
N GLU A 19 22.98 -16.67 -62.51
CA GLU A 19 23.12 -15.92 -61.27
C GLU A 19 24.04 -16.67 -60.30
N GLN A 20 25.16 -16.06 -59.94
CA GLN A 20 26.06 -16.57 -58.92
C GLN A 20 25.37 -16.51 -57.54
N PRO A 21 25.49 -17.57 -56.71
CA PRO A 21 24.93 -17.55 -55.36
C PRO A 21 25.68 -16.51 -54.50
N PRO A 22 24.98 -15.77 -53.62
CA PRO A 22 25.61 -14.72 -52.83
C PRO A 22 26.66 -15.33 -51.87
N GLU A 23 27.88 -14.77 -51.89
CA GLU A 23 28.95 -15.12 -50.96
C GLU A 23 28.47 -15.00 -49.51
N GLY A 24 28.39 -16.13 -48.81
CA GLY A 24 28.05 -16.19 -47.39
C GLY A 24 29.11 -15.47 -46.57
N LYS A 25 28.71 -14.40 -45.88
CA LYS A 25 29.58 -13.62 -44.97
C LYS A 25 30.31 -14.56 -43.99
N PRO A 26 31.60 -14.32 -43.68
CA PRO A 26 32.42 -15.27 -42.94
C PRO A 26 31.85 -15.53 -41.54
N ARG A 27 31.81 -16.79 -41.12
CA ARG A 27 31.26 -17.30 -39.85
C ARG A 27 31.68 -16.51 -38.59
N ARG A 28 32.86 -15.86 -38.60
CA ARG A 28 33.34 -14.97 -37.53
C ARG A 28 32.60 -13.62 -37.43
N TYR A 29 32.05 -13.12 -38.53
CA TYR A 29 31.27 -11.87 -38.56
C TYR A 29 29.88 -12.07 -37.95
N VAL A 30 29.22 -13.19 -38.27
CA VAL A 30 27.93 -13.57 -37.67
C VAL A 30 28.07 -13.80 -36.16
N LEU A 31 29.15 -14.48 -35.73
CA LEU A 31 29.43 -14.72 -34.30
C LEU A 31 29.63 -13.40 -33.52
N ARG A 32 30.28 -12.39 -34.14
CA ARG A 32 30.46 -11.07 -33.54
C ARG A 32 29.14 -10.31 -33.39
N ILE A 33 28.24 -10.41 -34.37
CA ILE A 33 26.91 -9.80 -34.31
C ILE A 33 26.08 -10.44 -33.20
N VAL A 34 26.11 -11.78 -33.08
CA VAL A 34 25.40 -12.50 -32.02
C VAL A 34 25.93 -12.13 -30.63
N LEU A 35 27.26 -12.07 -30.46
CA LEU A 35 27.87 -11.67 -29.19
C LEU A 35 27.56 -10.21 -28.83
N LEU A 36 27.53 -9.29 -29.80
CA LEU A 36 27.14 -7.90 -29.59
C LEU A 36 25.65 -7.77 -29.24
N GLY A 37 24.78 -8.55 -29.88
CA GLY A 37 23.35 -8.59 -29.55
C GLY A 37 23.10 -9.10 -28.13
N LEU A 38 23.79 -10.18 -27.73
CA LEU A 38 23.68 -10.76 -26.40
C LEU A 38 24.24 -9.82 -25.31
N LEU A 39 25.34 -9.12 -25.60
CA LEU A 39 25.87 -8.07 -24.73
C LEU A 39 24.85 -6.91 -24.58
N GLY A 40 24.19 -6.51 -25.68
CA GLY A 40 23.16 -5.48 -25.66
C GLY A 40 21.98 -5.83 -24.75
N ILE A 41 21.51 -7.08 -24.79
CA ILE A 41 20.42 -7.57 -23.93
C ILE A 41 20.84 -7.55 -22.45
N ILE A 42 22.06 -8.00 -22.13
CA ILE A 42 22.58 -7.98 -20.76
C ILE A 42 22.68 -6.54 -20.23
N ILE A 43 23.15 -5.60 -21.06
CA ILE A 43 23.25 -4.19 -20.68
C ILE A 43 21.85 -3.59 -20.45
N LEU A 44 20.89 -3.87 -21.33
CA LEU A 44 19.52 -3.39 -21.16
C LEU A 44 18.84 -4.00 -19.92
N GLY A 45 19.04 -5.29 -19.66
CA GLY A 45 18.54 -5.95 -18.45
C GLY A 45 19.14 -5.37 -17.16
N ALA A 46 20.44 -5.06 -17.16
CA ALA A 46 21.12 -4.43 -16.04
C ALA A 46 20.67 -2.97 -15.82
N LEU A 47 20.42 -2.21 -16.89
CA LEU A 47 19.89 -0.85 -16.81
C LEU A 47 18.42 -0.83 -16.34
N GLY A 48 17.62 -1.80 -16.79
CA GLY A 48 16.23 -1.99 -16.33
C GLY A 48 16.14 -2.31 -14.84
N SER A 49 16.97 -3.23 -14.35
CA SER A 49 16.98 -3.60 -12.93
C SER A 49 17.48 -2.46 -12.02
N LEU A 50 18.49 -1.70 -12.45
CA LEU A 50 18.98 -0.54 -11.71
C LEU A 50 17.96 0.62 -11.70
N SER A 51 17.30 0.90 -12.81
CA SER A 51 16.28 1.97 -12.87
C SER A 51 15.05 1.65 -12.02
N GLY A 52 14.57 0.40 -12.05
CA GLY A 52 13.48 -0.05 -11.18
C GLY A 52 13.82 0.05 -9.68
N TYR A 53 15.06 -0.27 -9.30
CA TYR A 53 15.54 -0.15 -7.92
C TYR A 53 15.57 1.31 -7.44
N TRP A 54 16.05 2.24 -8.27
CA TRP A 54 16.06 3.67 -7.93
C TRP A 54 14.65 4.26 -7.80
N VAL A 55 13.73 3.93 -8.71
CA VAL A 55 12.34 4.39 -8.63
C VAL A 55 11.65 3.86 -7.37
N ALA A 56 11.83 2.58 -7.05
CA ALA A 56 11.24 1.97 -5.86
C ALA A 56 11.77 2.58 -4.54
N ILE A 57 13.05 2.98 -4.47
CA ILE A 57 13.60 3.67 -3.30
C ILE A 57 13.04 5.09 -3.21
N ASN A 58 13.02 5.83 -4.31
CA ASN A 58 12.55 7.21 -4.34
C ASN A 58 11.06 7.32 -3.97
N ASP A 59 10.24 6.35 -4.40
CA ASP A 59 8.81 6.29 -4.03
C ASP A 59 8.60 5.98 -2.56
N ARG A 60 9.44 5.11 -1.97
CA ARG A 60 9.41 4.84 -0.53
C ARG A 60 9.77 6.09 0.25
N GLU A 61 10.84 6.79 -0.13
CA GLU A 61 11.25 8.04 0.53
C GLU A 61 10.17 9.12 0.41
N ALA A 62 9.61 9.32 -0.79
CA ALA A 62 8.53 10.28 -1.02
C ALA A 62 7.26 9.93 -0.22
N PHE A 63 6.92 8.65 -0.10
CA PHE A 63 5.80 8.20 0.73
C PHE A 63 6.05 8.42 2.22
N GLN A 64 7.26 8.11 2.72
CA GLN A 64 7.63 8.38 4.12
C GLN A 64 7.59 9.88 4.42
N GLN A 65 8.12 10.73 3.53
CA GLN A 65 8.05 12.18 3.68
C GLN A 65 6.60 12.71 3.68
N ARG A 66 5.69 12.11 2.89
CA ARG A 66 4.25 12.46 2.92
C ARG A 66 3.57 12.07 4.23
N ILE A 67 3.86 10.88 4.77
CA ILE A 67 3.31 10.47 6.07
C ILE A 67 3.85 11.37 7.18
N VAL A 68 5.17 11.58 7.23
CA VAL A 68 5.79 12.44 8.24
C VAL A 68 5.24 13.85 8.16
N SER A 69 5.11 14.44 6.97
CA SER A 69 4.54 15.80 6.82
C SER A 69 3.07 15.90 7.21
N THR A 70 2.26 14.86 6.97
CA THR A 70 0.86 14.81 7.41
C THR A 70 0.79 14.70 8.93
N GLU A 71 1.53 13.75 9.53
CA GLU A 71 1.59 13.58 10.99
C GLU A 71 2.10 14.84 11.69
N VAL A 72 3.17 15.45 11.18
CA VAL A 72 3.69 16.72 11.69
C VAL A 72 2.62 17.81 11.65
N SER A 73 1.87 17.91 10.54
CA SER A 73 0.82 18.93 10.39
C SER A 73 -0.35 18.69 11.36
N ASP A 74 -0.78 17.44 11.52
CA ASP A 74 -1.87 17.06 12.42
C ASP A 74 -1.49 17.32 13.88
N GLN A 75 -0.30 16.86 14.30
CA GLN A 75 0.21 17.10 15.65
C GLN A 75 0.44 18.58 15.92
N PHE A 76 0.85 19.35 14.91
CA PHE A 76 1.02 20.81 15.04
C PHE A 76 -0.32 21.49 15.31
N LEU A 77 -1.36 21.12 14.55
CA LEU A 77 -2.71 21.63 14.77
C LEU A 77 -3.26 21.25 16.14
N LEU A 78 -3.07 20.01 16.59
CA LEU A 78 -3.47 19.55 17.92
C LEU A 78 -2.75 20.33 19.03
N GLY A 79 -1.45 20.57 18.88
CA GLY A 79 -0.67 21.41 19.78
C GLY A 79 -1.19 22.85 19.86
N LEU A 80 -1.56 23.45 18.73
CA LEU A 80 -2.18 24.79 18.70
C LEU A 80 -3.55 24.82 19.39
N ILE A 81 -4.39 23.80 19.17
CA ILE A 81 -5.69 23.67 19.83
C ILE A 81 -5.50 23.56 21.35
N ALA A 82 -4.55 22.73 21.80
CA ALA A 82 -4.23 22.59 23.22
C ALA A 82 -3.70 23.90 23.82
N TYR A 83 -2.84 24.62 23.09
CA TYR A 83 -2.34 25.94 23.51
C TYR A 83 -3.47 26.96 23.70
N ASP A 84 -4.38 27.07 22.72
CA ASP A 84 -5.52 27.99 22.76
C ASP A 84 -6.48 27.68 23.92
N ARG A 85 -6.62 26.39 24.27
CA ARG A 85 -7.39 25.92 25.43
C ARG A 85 -6.67 26.06 26.77
N GLY A 86 -5.44 26.56 26.78
CA GLY A 86 -4.61 26.68 28.00
C GLY A 86 -4.08 25.34 28.53
N GLN A 87 -4.21 24.25 27.77
CA GLN A 87 -3.70 22.92 28.11
C GLN A 87 -2.21 22.82 27.73
N TYR A 88 -1.38 23.64 28.38
CA TYR A 88 0.03 23.82 28.00
C TYR A 88 0.87 22.55 28.06
N GLU A 89 0.57 21.63 28.98
CA GLU A 89 1.26 20.34 29.08
C GLU A 89 0.96 19.44 27.87
N ILE A 90 -0.29 19.40 27.41
CA ILE A 90 -0.68 18.66 26.20
C ILE A 90 -0.05 19.31 24.97
N ALA A 91 -0.11 20.65 24.88
CA ALA A 91 0.53 21.39 23.80
C ALA A 91 2.03 21.11 23.71
N ARG A 92 2.74 21.07 24.86
CA ARG A 92 4.15 20.72 24.95
C ARG A 92 4.41 19.35 24.33
N GLN A 93 3.64 18.34 24.72
CA GLN A 93 3.81 16.96 24.24
C GLN A 93 3.69 16.87 22.72
N HIS A 94 2.70 17.55 22.11
CA HIS A 94 2.55 17.57 20.65
C HIS A 94 3.74 18.23 19.95
N PHE A 95 4.21 19.40 20.41
CA PHE A 95 5.35 20.07 19.78
C PHE A 95 6.67 19.31 19.98
N GLU A 96 6.88 18.71 21.16
CA GLU A 96 8.04 17.82 21.40
C GLU A 96 8.00 16.58 20.51
N TYR A 97 6.82 15.99 20.30
CA TYR A 97 6.65 14.87 19.38
C TYR A 97 7.04 15.25 17.95
N ILE A 98 6.61 16.42 17.47
CA ILE A 98 7.00 16.94 16.15
C ILE A 98 8.52 17.04 16.04
N LEU A 99 9.18 17.67 17.02
CA LEU A 99 10.64 17.86 17.00
C LEU A 99 11.41 16.54 17.13
N LYS A 100 10.79 15.48 17.66
CA LYS A 100 11.36 14.14 17.68
C LYS A 100 11.39 13.50 16.29
N ILE A 101 10.38 13.76 15.45
CA ILE A 101 10.26 13.16 14.11
C ILE A 101 10.77 14.07 12.99
N ASP A 102 10.74 15.39 13.20
CA ASP A 102 11.25 16.44 12.32
C ASP A 102 12.02 17.48 13.17
N PRO A 103 13.30 17.22 13.50
CA PRO A 103 14.10 18.10 14.36
C PRO A 103 14.33 19.52 13.81
N ASP A 104 14.21 19.70 12.49
CA ASP A 104 14.44 20.99 11.82
C ASP A 104 13.15 21.83 11.72
N ASN A 105 12.05 21.38 12.33
CA ASN A 105 10.76 22.07 12.32
C ASN A 105 10.77 23.35 13.16
N LYS A 106 11.17 24.47 12.53
CA LYS A 106 11.20 25.79 13.18
C LYS A 106 9.84 26.22 13.75
N PRO A 107 8.70 26.08 13.03
CA PRO A 107 7.40 26.44 13.59
C PRO A 107 7.08 25.73 14.92
N ALA A 108 7.36 24.43 15.02
CA ALA A 108 7.14 23.67 16.25
C ALA A 108 8.08 24.11 17.38
N ALA A 109 9.35 24.41 17.08
CA ALA A 109 10.30 24.93 18.06
C ALA A 109 9.88 26.30 18.62
N ASP A 110 9.39 27.19 17.75
CA ASP A 110 8.88 28.50 18.14
C ASP A 110 7.65 28.38 19.06
N GLN A 111 6.68 27.51 18.71
CA GLN A 111 5.49 27.26 19.53
C GLN A 111 5.83 26.61 20.87
N LEU A 112 6.76 25.64 20.90
CA LEU A 112 7.23 25.02 22.13
C LEU A 112 7.85 26.06 23.08
N THR A 113 8.59 27.03 22.55
CA THR A 113 9.14 28.15 23.34
C THR A 113 8.03 28.98 23.97
N LEU A 114 6.96 29.29 23.22
CA LEU A 114 5.79 30.01 23.73
C LEU A 114 5.04 29.22 24.82
N VAL A 115 4.89 27.91 24.64
CA VAL A 115 4.28 27.01 25.63
C VAL A 115 5.08 27.03 26.93
N ILE A 116 6.39 26.82 26.88
CA ILE A 116 7.26 26.80 28.06
C ILE A 116 7.20 28.14 28.80
N LEU A 117 7.18 29.26 28.08
CA LEU A 117 7.01 30.59 28.68
C LEU A 117 5.69 30.71 29.44
N LYS A 118 4.57 30.23 28.86
CA LYS A 118 3.26 30.26 29.50
C LYS A 118 3.19 29.37 30.75
N MET A 119 3.80 28.18 30.69
CA MET A 119 3.91 27.29 31.85
C MET A 119 4.66 27.96 33.01
N ASN A 120 5.81 28.59 32.71
CA ASN A 120 6.62 29.29 33.73
C ASN A 120 5.94 30.56 34.28
N GLN A 121 5.12 31.26 33.47
CA GLN A 121 4.34 32.41 33.95
C GLN A 121 3.24 32.00 34.94
N GLY A 122 2.64 30.83 34.76
CA GLY A 122 1.65 30.27 35.69
C GLY A 122 2.25 29.94 37.06
N GLU A 123 3.49 29.47 37.10
CA GLU A 123 4.21 29.15 38.36
C GLU A 123 4.60 30.40 39.17
N LEU A 124 4.70 31.57 38.53
CA LEU A 124 5.12 32.83 39.14
C LEU A 124 3.95 33.71 39.60
N ALA A 125 2.70 33.29 39.40
CA ALA A 125 1.55 34.03 39.91
C ALA A 125 1.63 34.10 41.45
N PRO A 126 1.61 35.30 42.06
CA PRO A 126 1.60 35.41 43.51
C PRO A 126 0.40 34.61 44.03
N THR A 127 0.65 33.65 44.92
CA THR A 127 -0.43 33.04 45.69
C THR A 127 -1.01 34.13 46.56
N GLU A 128 -2.03 34.84 46.08
CA GLU A 128 -2.79 35.75 46.91
C GLU A 128 -3.31 34.93 48.10
N ARG A 129 -2.86 35.28 49.32
CA ARG A 129 -3.46 34.70 50.52
C ARG A 129 -4.96 35.00 50.43
N PRO A 130 -5.84 33.98 50.47
CA PRO A 130 -7.27 34.25 50.40
C PRO A 130 -7.64 35.16 51.56
N THR A 131 -8.05 36.39 51.24
CA THR A 131 -8.80 37.21 52.19
C THR A 131 -10.14 36.52 52.31
N ALA A 132 -10.43 35.95 53.48
CA ALA A 132 -11.64 35.18 53.76
C ALA A 132 -12.89 36.03 53.49
N THR A 133 -13.37 35.98 52.25
CA THR A 133 -14.69 36.42 51.85
C THR A 133 -15.57 35.19 51.94
N LEU A 134 -16.67 35.27 52.69
CA LEU A 134 -17.65 34.19 52.79
C LEU A 134 -18.40 34.09 51.46
N THR A 135 -17.78 33.48 50.47
CA THR A 135 -18.45 33.00 49.27
C THR A 135 -19.23 31.75 49.67
N PRO A 136 -20.52 31.59 49.29
CA PRO A 136 -21.23 30.34 49.52
C PRO A 136 -20.41 29.17 48.95
N THR A 137 -20.22 28.11 49.74
CA THR A 137 -19.57 26.88 49.29
C THR A 137 -20.32 26.40 48.04
N LEU A 138 -19.63 26.31 46.92
CA LEU A 138 -20.19 25.78 45.67
C LEU A 138 -20.76 24.37 45.94
N ASP A 139 -22.03 24.15 45.61
CA ASP A 139 -22.67 22.84 45.74
C ASP A 139 -22.21 21.94 44.59
N THR A 140 -21.34 20.97 44.88
CA THR A 140 -20.75 20.08 43.88
C THR A 140 -21.31 18.65 43.90
N ARG A 141 -22.45 18.43 44.57
CA ARG A 141 -22.96 17.07 44.82
C ARG A 141 -23.32 16.35 43.53
N ASP A 142 -24.01 17.01 42.61
CA ASP A 142 -24.40 16.43 41.32
C ASP A 142 -23.18 16.07 40.46
N GLN A 143 -22.11 16.89 40.51
CA GLN A 143 -20.85 16.64 39.81
C GLN A 143 -20.06 15.48 40.42
N GLU A 144 -20.06 15.35 41.75
CA GLU A 144 -19.38 14.26 42.45
C GLU A 144 -20.09 12.92 42.17
N GLU A 145 -21.42 12.91 42.09
CA GLU A 145 -22.21 11.73 41.68
C GLU A 145 -21.90 11.31 40.23
N LEU A 146 -21.90 12.26 39.28
CA LEU A 146 -21.53 11.98 37.89
C LEU A 146 -20.07 11.49 37.76
N PHE A 147 -19.15 12.06 38.52
CA PHE A 147 -17.76 11.63 38.52
C PHE A 147 -17.57 10.24 39.13
N ALA A 148 -18.28 9.92 40.21
CA ALA A 148 -18.28 8.58 40.78
C ALA A 148 -18.86 7.54 39.80
N LEU A 149 -19.91 7.90 39.06
CA LEU A 149 -20.44 7.07 37.99
C LEU A 149 -19.42 6.87 36.86
N ALA A 150 -18.73 7.93 36.43
CA ALA A 150 -17.68 7.85 35.42
C ALA A 150 -16.55 6.90 35.87
N LEU A 151 -16.10 6.98 37.13
CA LEU A 151 -15.12 6.04 37.69
C LEU A 151 -15.62 4.59 37.64
N ALA A 152 -16.88 4.34 38.01
CA ALA A 152 -17.45 2.99 37.95
C ALA A 152 -17.56 2.46 36.51
N LEU A 153 -17.95 3.30 35.54
CA LEU A 153 -18.05 2.95 34.13
C LEU A 153 -16.69 2.67 33.49
N ARG A 154 -15.67 3.47 33.87
CA ARG A 154 -14.26 3.23 33.51
C ARG A 154 -13.80 1.86 33.97
N ASP A 155 -14.08 1.52 35.23
CA ASP A 155 -13.63 0.25 35.81
C ASP A 155 -14.36 -0.95 35.17
N GLN A 156 -15.62 -0.75 34.76
CA GLN A 156 -16.40 -1.70 33.96
C GLN A 156 -15.98 -1.76 32.48
N ARG A 157 -15.11 -0.84 32.02
CA ARG A 157 -14.72 -0.69 30.62
C ARG A 157 -15.92 -0.41 29.68
N ASN A 158 -16.97 0.20 30.21
CA ASN A 158 -18.12 0.63 29.42
C ASN A 158 -17.84 2.01 28.82
N TRP A 159 -17.07 2.03 27.73
CA TRP A 159 -16.52 3.25 27.16
C TRP A 159 -17.58 4.18 26.58
N ASP A 160 -18.66 3.63 25.99
CA ASP A 160 -19.74 4.44 25.45
C ASP A 160 -20.47 5.20 26.55
N ALA A 161 -20.96 4.50 27.59
CA ALA A 161 -21.63 5.15 28.70
C ALA A 161 -20.69 6.07 29.49
N LEU A 162 -19.39 5.74 29.58
CA LEU A 162 -18.39 6.61 30.18
C LEU A 162 -18.32 7.94 29.42
N LEU A 163 -18.19 7.92 28.09
CA LEU A 163 -18.13 9.13 27.28
C LEU A 163 -19.39 9.98 27.42
N ASP A 164 -20.58 9.37 27.39
CA ASP A 164 -21.85 10.09 27.62
C ASP A 164 -21.87 10.76 29.01
N THR A 165 -21.35 10.09 30.04
CA THR A 165 -21.27 10.62 31.41
C THR A 165 -20.27 11.76 31.52
N LEU A 166 -19.10 11.64 30.88
CA LEU A 166 -18.09 12.69 30.84
C LEU A 166 -18.61 13.93 30.08
N ASP A 167 -19.36 13.73 29.01
CA ASP A 167 -20.00 14.82 28.26
C ASP A 167 -21.03 15.55 29.12
N ALA A 168 -21.89 14.83 29.84
CA ALA A 168 -22.83 15.44 30.78
C ALA A 168 -22.11 16.25 31.87
N LEU A 169 -21.01 15.72 32.40
CA LEU A 169 -20.19 16.40 33.40
C LEU A 169 -19.52 17.66 32.83
N ARG A 170 -18.96 17.60 31.61
CA ARG A 170 -18.29 18.73 30.96
C ARG A 170 -19.27 19.83 30.58
N ILE A 171 -20.45 19.47 30.09
CA ILE A 171 -21.51 20.42 29.73
C ILE A 171 -22.03 21.16 30.96
N SER A 172 -22.27 20.43 32.06
CA SER A 172 -22.81 21.02 33.29
C SER A 172 -21.78 21.77 34.12
N SER A 173 -20.50 21.36 34.08
CA SER A 173 -19.43 21.96 34.88
C SER A 173 -18.07 21.87 34.17
N PRO A 174 -17.78 22.81 33.24
CA PRO A 174 -16.60 22.74 32.37
C PRO A 174 -15.24 22.71 33.08
N GLU A 175 -15.15 23.34 34.26
CA GLU A 175 -13.92 23.46 35.07
C GLU A 175 -13.79 22.37 36.15
N TYR A 176 -14.78 21.48 36.27
CA TYR A 176 -14.76 20.46 37.31
C TYR A 176 -13.74 19.37 36.99
N LYS A 177 -12.73 19.22 37.87
CA LYS A 177 -11.66 18.20 37.81
C LYS A 177 -11.10 18.01 36.39
N THR A 178 -10.85 19.11 35.68
CA THR A 178 -10.55 19.12 34.24
C THR A 178 -9.49 18.09 33.83
N VAL A 179 -8.38 18.02 34.58
CA VAL A 179 -7.28 17.07 34.32
C VAL A 179 -7.74 15.62 34.42
N ASP A 180 -8.49 15.26 35.47
CA ASP A 180 -8.98 13.89 35.64
C ASP A 180 -10.01 13.52 34.56
N VAL A 181 -10.92 14.45 34.24
CA VAL A 181 -11.95 14.24 33.22
C VAL A 181 -11.33 14.15 31.83
N ASP A 182 -10.35 14.99 31.49
CA ASP A 182 -9.57 14.92 30.24
C ASP A 182 -8.82 13.58 30.14
N GLY A 183 -8.21 13.13 31.24
CA GLY A 183 -7.57 11.82 31.31
C GLY A 183 -8.55 10.66 31.07
N MET A 184 -9.77 10.76 31.57
CA MET A 184 -10.81 9.76 31.29
C MET A 184 -11.31 9.81 29.85
N TYR A 185 -11.41 10.99 29.23
CA TYR A 185 -11.70 11.10 27.80
C TYR A 185 -10.63 10.42 26.95
N TYR A 186 -9.35 10.71 27.21
CA TYR A 186 -8.24 10.03 26.53
C TYR A 186 -8.37 8.52 26.64
N LEU A 187 -8.52 8.01 27.87
CA LEU A 187 -8.62 6.58 28.15
C LEU A 187 -9.82 5.93 27.44
N ALA A 188 -10.99 6.58 27.47
CA ALA A 188 -12.21 6.06 26.89
C ALA A 188 -12.13 6.02 25.36
N TYR A 189 -11.73 7.12 24.72
CA TYR A 189 -11.58 7.19 23.27
C TYR A 189 -10.51 6.21 22.77
N ARG A 190 -9.33 6.18 23.41
CA ARG A 190 -8.25 5.25 23.04
C ARG A 190 -8.73 3.79 23.09
N ASN A 191 -9.36 3.38 24.18
CA ASN A 191 -9.77 1.99 24.34
C ASN A 191 -11.01 1.61 23.52
N ARG A 192 -11.98 2.53 23.36
CA ARG A 192 -13.12 2.29 22.48
C ARG A 192 -12.69 2.19 21.03
N GLY A 193 -11.79 3.06 20.58
CA GLY A 193 -11.22 3.00 19.23
C GLY A 193 -10.54 1.66 18.96
N MET A 194 -9.68 1.22 19.88
CA MET A 194 -9.05 -0.10 19.81
C MET A 194 -10.07 -1.26 19.80
N GLN A 195 -11.11 -1.18 20.62
CA GLN A 195 -12.18 -2.18 20.63
C GLN A 195 -12.91 -2.25 19.29
N ARG A 196 -13.26 -1.09 18.71
CA ARG A 196 -13.94 -1.01 17.41
C ARG A 196 -13.10 -1.62 16.29
N ILE A 197 -11.79 -1.33 16.26
CA ILE A 197 -10.87 -1.90 15.27
C ILE A 197 -10.74 -3.41 15.47
N LEU A 198 -10.42 -3.85 16.69
CA LEU A 198 -9.98 -5.22 16.94
C LEU A 198 -11.12 -6.24 17.08
N LYS A 199 -12.28 -5.82 17.58
CA LYS A 199 -13.38 -6.73 17.92
C LYS A 199 -14.57 -6.58 16.97
N GLU A 200 -14.79 -5.39 16.45
CA GLU A 200 -15.99 -5.06 15.67
C GLU A 200 -15.69 -4.95 14.16
N GLY A 201 -14.41 -4.87 13.78
CA GLY A 201 -14.00 -4.59 12.39
C GLY A 201 -14.40 -3.19 11.91
N ASN A 202 -14.81 -2.31 12.82
CA ASN A 202 -15.22 -0.94 12.53
C ASN A 202 -13.97 -0.04 12.50
N LEU A 203 -13.28 -0.08 11.36
CA LEU A 203 -12.01 0.61 11.17
C LEU A 203 -12.18 2.14 11.23
N GLU A 204 -13.16 2.69 10.52
CA GLU A 204 -13.42 4.13 10.47
C GLU A 204 -13.87 4.67 11.83
N GLY A 205 -14.80 3.99 12.50
CA GLY A 205 -15.24 4.38 13.84
C GLY A 205 -14.14 4.25 14.88
N GLY A 206 -13.25 3.28 14.69
CA GLY A 206 -12.02 3.12 15.46
C GLY A 206 -11.04 4.27 15.28
N ILE A 207 -10.68 4.59 14.03
CA ILE A 207 -9.82 5.72 13.67
C ILE A 207 -10.39 7.02 14.23
N PHE A 208 -11.70 7.23 14.09
CA PHE A 208 -12.37 8.41 14.63
C PHE A 208 -12.12 8.57 16.13
N ASP A 209 -12.32 7.50 16.91
CA ASP A 209 -12.11 7.54 18.36
C ASP A 209 -10.63 7.78 18.70
N LEU A 210 -9.69 7.14 17.99
CA LEU A 210 -8.26 7.36 18.22
C LEU A 210 -7.86 8.82 17.94
N ASN A 211 -8.37 9.42 16.87
CA ASN A 211 -8.14 10.84 16.57
C ASN A 211 -8.76 11.76 17.63
N ARG A 212 -9.88 11.36 18.26
CA ARG A 212 -10.47 12.11 19.38
C ARG A 212 -9.63 12.02 20.64
N ALA A 213 -8.98 10.88 20.90
CA ALA A 213 -8.07 10.73 22.04
C ALA A 213 -6.92 11.74 21.96
N GLU A 214 -6.43 12.04 20.75
CA GLU A 214 -5.34 12.99 20.53
C GLU A 214 -5.64 14.45 20.90
N LEU A 215 -6.91 14.79 21.14
CA LEU A 215 -7.27 16.08 21.74
C LEU A 215 -6.86 16.19 23.22
N PHE A 216 -6.57 15.06 23.86
CA PHE A 216 -6.31 14.95 25.30
C PHE A 216 -4.90 14.42 25.61
N GLY A 217 -4.16 13.95 24.61
CA GLY A 217 -2.79 13.45 24.75
C GLY A 217 -2.35 12.59 23.58
N LEU A 218 -1.04 12.36 23.44
CA LEU A 218 -0.49 11.54 22.34
C LEU A 218 -0.97 10.09 22.41
N LEU A 219 -1.26 9.49 21.24
CA LEU A 219 -1.49 8.05 21.16
C LEU A 219 -0.24 7.26 21.57
N ASP A 220 -0.44 6.18 22.31
CA ASP A 220 0.59 5.16 22.47
C ASP A 220 0.87 4.43 21.14
N VAL A 221 2.02 3.76 21.09
CA VAL A 221 2.52 3.09 19.88
C VAL A 221 1.54 2.06 19.33
N GLU A 222 0.83 1.35 20.20
CA GLU A 222 -0.14 0.34 19.77
C GLU A 222 -1.32 1.02 19.06
N ALA A 223 -1.96 1.99 19.70
CA ALA A 223 -3.07 2.72 19.12
C ALA A 223 -2.68 3.44 17.81
N ALA A 224 -1.52 4.10 17.77
CA ALA A 224 -1.01 4.74 16.57
C ALA A 224 -0.79 3.75 15.43
N ASN A 225 -0.24 2.56 15.71
CA ASN A 225 -0.07 1.51 14.71
C ASN A 225 -1.42 1.03 14.16
N PHE A 226 -2.41 0.79 15.02
CA PHE A 226 -3.74 0.36 14.55
C PHE A 226 -4.48 1.43 13.77
N ARG A 227 -4.36 2.71 14.12
CA ARG A 227 -4.84 3.81 13.28
C ARG A 227 -4.22 3.72 11.88
N ASN A 228 -2.89 3.64 11.82
CA ASN A 228 -2.16 3.63 10.55
C ASN A 228 -2.45 2.38 9.70
N TRP A 229 -2.55 1.21 10.31
CA TRP A 229 -2.91 -0.03 9.63
C TRP A 229 -4.35 -0.01 9.13
N SER A 230 -5.28 0.54 9.92
CA SER A 230 -6.69 0.71 9.52
C SER A 230 -6.82 1.66 8.33
N THR A 231 -6.11 2.79 8.34
CA THR A 231 -6.06 3.71 7.19
C THR A 231 -5.51 3.01 5.93
N LYS A 232 -4.45 2.21 6.06
CA LYS A 232 -3.90 1.42 4.94
C LYS A 232 -4.89 0.38 4.43
N TYR A 233 -5.62 -0.30 5.32
CA TYR A 233 -6.66 -1.25 4.95
C TYR A 233 -7.72 -0.56 4.09
N ILE A 234 -8.30 0.54 4.60
CA ILE A 234 -9.35 1.31 3.91
C ILE A 234 -8.84 1.83 2.56
N THR A 235 -7.60 2.31 2.52
CA THR A 235 -6.99 2.79 1.28
C THR A 235 -6.81 1.66 0.26
N GLY A 236 -6.28 0.50 0.68
CA GLY A 236 -6.15 -0.68 -0.18
C GLY A 236 -7.50 -1.16 -0.72
N MET A 237 -8.54 -1.09 0.12
CA MET A 237 -9.90 -1.42 -0.28
C MET A 237 -10.47 -0.49 -1.36
N SER A 238 -10.01 0.76 -1.46
CA SER A 238 -10.46 1.68 -2.51
C SER A 238 -10.06 1.23 -3.93
N PHE A 239 -9.07 0.33 -4.05
CA PHE A 239 -8.63 -0.26 -5.31
C PHE A 239 -9.27 -1.63 -5.60
N TRP A 240 -10.08 -2.16 -4.69
CA TRP A 240 -10.67 -3.48 -4.82
C TRP A 240 -11.49 -3.62 -6.11
N GLN A 241 -11.23 -4.65 -6.91
CA GLN A 241 -11.83 -4.87 -8.24
C GLN A 241 -11.58 -3.76 -9.29
N VAL A 242 -10.75 -2.77 -8.97
CA VAL A 242 -10.38 -1.68 -9.88
C VAL A 242 -8.93 -1.86 -10.34
N ASP A 243 -8.02 -2.07 -9.40
CA ASP A 243 -6.59 -2.23 -9.64
C ASP A 243 -6.01 -3.24 -8.65
N TRP A 244 -5.90 -4.49 -9.08
CA TRP A 244 -5.41 -5.58 -8.24
C TRP A 244 -3.94 -5.44 -7.85
N GLU A 245 -3.11 -4.82 -8.69
CA GLU A 245 -1.71 -4.56 -8.35
C GLU A 245 -1.62 -3.58 -7.17
N GLN A 246 -2.45 -2.53 -7.18
CA GLN A 246 -2.54 -1.61 -6.05
C GLN A 246 -3.08 -2.28 -4.79
N VAL A 247 -4.07 -3.17 -4.89
CA VAL A 247 -4.53 -3.96 -3.74
C VAL A 247 -3.36 -4.77 -3.15
N VAL A 248 -2.56 -5.45 -3.98
CA VAL A 248 -1.36 -6.16 -3.52
C VAL A 248 -0.33 -5.20 -2.90
N ASN A 249 -0.13 -4.01 -3.46
CA ASN A 249 0.81 -3.02 -2.93
C ASN A 249 0.45 -2.52 -1.52
N TYR A 250 -0.85 -2.35 -1.23
CA TYR A 250 -1.31 -1.96 0.11
C TYR A 250 -1.38 -3.15 1.08
N PHE A 251 -1.95 -4.28 0.64
CA PHE A 251 -2.19 -5.43 1.50
C PHE A 251 -0.95 -6.31 1.72
N GLY A 252 0.04 -6.26 0.82
CA GLY A 252 1.31 -6.98 0.94
C GLY A 252 2.05 -6.67 2.26
N PRO A 253 2.47 -5.41 2.50
CA PRO A 253 3.09 -5.04 3.77
C PRO A 253 2.11 -5.12 4.94
N LEU A 254 0.83 -4.83 4.72
CA LEU A 254 -0.18 -4.86 5.78
C LEU A 254 -0.40 -6.27 6.34
N ALA A 255 -0.41 -7.30 5.48
CA ALA A 255 -0.54 -8.69 5.90
C ALA A 255 0.67 -9.18 6.72
N ILE A 256 1.83 -8.52 6.60
CA ILE A 256 3.00 -8.81 7.44
C ILE A 256 2.86 -8.11 8.81
N SER A 257 2.48 -6.84 8.82
CA SER A 257 2.42 -6.04 10.05
C SER A 257 1.17 -6.30 10.89
N ALA A 258 0.04 -6.59 10.25
CA ALA A 258 -1.27 -6.75 10.87
C ALA A 258 -2.11 -7.82 10.12
N PRO A 259 -1.67 -9.09 10.05
CA PRO A 259 -2.29 -10.14 9.25
C PRO A 259 -3.80 -10.30 9.52
N PHE A 260 -4.19 -10.19 10.79
CA PHE A 260 -5.56 -10.44 11.26
C PHE A 260 -6.42 -9.17 11.37
N LEU A 261 -5.91 -8.00 10.98
CA LEU A 261 -6.75 -6.80 10.90
C LEU A 261 -7.82 -7.01 9.82
N SER A 262 -9.08 -6.79 10.17
CA SER A 262 -10.22 -7.04 9.30
C SER A 262 -11.22 -5.89 9.31
N ASP A 263 -12.04 -5.83 8.27
CA ASP A 263 -13.21 -4.96 8.21
C ASP A 263 -14.42 -5.59 8.92
N SER A 264 -15.58 -4.92 8.85
CA SER A 264 -16.82 -5.38 9.47
C SER A 264 -17.38 -6.69 8.89
N ASN A 265 -16.86 -7.15 7.74
CA ASN A 265 -17.18 -8.46 7.18
C ASN A 265 -16.21 -9.55 7.67
N PHE A 266 -15.30 -9.18 8.57
CA PHE A 266 -14.25 -10.04 9.14
C PHE A 266 -13.29 -10.63 8.09
N ILE A 267 -13.16 -9.98 6.92
CA ILE A 267 -12.16 -10.37 5.93
C ILE A 267 -10.82 -9.75 6.33
N THR A 268 -9.83 -10.60 6.62
CA THR A 268 -8.55 -10.13 7.15
C THR A 268 -7.65 -9.54 6.07
N SER A 269 -6.63 -8.80 6.48
CA SER A 269 -5.60 -8.26 5.58
C SER A 269 -4.89 -9.37 4.81
N GLN A 270 -4.70 -10.53 5.44
CA GLN A 270 -4.16 -11.73 4.80
C GLN A 270 -5.11 -12.29 3.73
N ASP A 271 -6.41 -12.38 4.02
CA ASP A 271 -7.42 -12.85 3.06
C ASP A 271 -7.53 -11.93 1.85
N ARG A 272 -7.49 -10.61 2.08
CA ARG A 272 -7.49 -9.59 1.03
C ARG A 272 -6.27 -9.74 0.11
N LEU A 273 -5.08 -9.91 0.70
CA LEU A 273 -3.86 -10.14 -0.06
C LEU A 273 -3.94 -11.42 -0.90
N ALA A 274 -4.36 -12.53 -0.30
CA ALA A 274 -4.47 -13.81 -0.98
C ALA A 274 -5.39 -13.72 -2.19
N THR A 275 -6.55 -13.08 -2.03
CA THR A 275 -7.51 -12.86 -3.13
C THR A 275 -6.89 -12.00 -4.23
N ALA A 276 -6.26 -10.88 -3.87
CA ALA A 276 -5.65 -9.98 -4.85
C ALA A 276 -4.51 -10.66 -5.64
N GLN A 277 -3.71 -11.50 -4.98
CA GLN A 277 -2.66 -12.26 -5.65
C GLN A 277 -3.22 -13.22 -6.71
N VAL A 278 -4.33 -13.91 -6.42
CA VAL A 278 -4.99 -14.76 -7.41
C VAL A 278 -5.46 -13.92 -8.60
N GLU A 279 -6.11 -12.79 -8.34
CA GLU A 279 -6.68 -11.92 -9.39
C GLU A 279 -5.61 -11.28 -10.29
N VAL A 280 -4.47 -10.83 -9.71
CA VAL A 280 -3.32 -10.36 -10.50
C VAL A 280 -2.86 -11.45 -11.46
N ASN A 281 -2.76 -12.71 -11.00
CA ASN A 281 -2.32 -13.82 -11.84
C ASN A 281 -3.36 -14.21 -12.90
N LEU A 282 -4.66 -14.05 -12.63
CA LEU A 282 -5.71 -14.21 -13.65
C LEU A 282 -5.60 -13.14 -14.76
N LEU A 283 -5.15 -11.92 -14.44
CA LEU A 283 -4.84 -10.89 -15.44
C LEU A 283 -3.57 -11.21 -16.24
N VAL A 284 -2.56 -11.85 -15.65
CA VAL A 284 -1.39 -12.37 -16.39
C VAL A 284 -1.85 -13.46 -17.37
N LEU A 285 -2.70 -14.38 -16.90
CA LEU A 285 -3.26 -15.46 -17.72
C LEU A 285 -4.10 -14.93 -18.89
N SER A 286 -4.92 -13.89 -18.69
CA SER A 286 -5.70 -13.28 -19.77
C SER A 286 -4.80 -12.67 -20.86
N ARG A 287 -3.69 -12.03 -20.45
CA ARG A 287 -2.67 -11.52 -21.36
C ARG A 287 -1.97 -12.66 -22.11
N ALA A 288 -1.65 -13.77 -21.44
CA ALA A 288 -1.07 -14.96 -22.07
C ALA A 288 -1.97 -15.48 -23.21
N ARG A 289 -3.27 -15.63 -22.93
CA ARG A 289 -4.29 -16.01 -23.92
C ARG A 289 -4.34 -15.04 -25.10
N ALA A 290 -4.28 -13.73 -24.85
CA ALA A 290 -4.27 -12.72 -25.90
C ALA A 290 -3.02 -12.79 -26.78
N ARG A 291 -1.83 -12.92 -26.18
CA ARG A 291 -0.56 -13.09 -26.90
C ARG A 291 -0.56 -14.35 -27.76
N PHE A 292 -1.10 -15.45 -27.24
CA PHE A 292 -1.28 -16.70 -27.96
C PHE A 292 -2.13 -16.49 -29.23
N THR A 293 -3.29 -15.83 -29.11
CA THR A 293 -4.16 -15.57 -30.28
C THR A 293 -3.53 -14.64 -31.32
N GLN A 294 -2.55 -13.83 -30.94
CA GLN A 294 -1.79 -12.94 -31.83
C GLN A 294 -0.58 -13.63 -32.49
N GLY A 295 -0.34 -14.91 -32.19
CA GLY A 295 0.84 -15.65 -32.67
C GLY A 295 2.14 -15.23 -32.00
N GLN A 296 2.08 -14.52 -30.87
CA GLN A 296 3.25 -14.12 -30.08
C GLN A 296 3.60 -15.25 -29.10
N TRP A 297 4.14 -16.34 -29.64
CA TRP A 297 4.29 -17.61 -28.94
C TRP A 297 5.21 -17.55 -27.72
N CYS A 298 6.36 -16.89 -27.82
CA CYS A 298 7.29 -16.79 -26.71
C CYS A 298 6.73 -15.91 -25.58
N ASP A 299 6.14 -14.75 -25.90
CA ASP A 299 5.48 -13.90 -24.90
C ASP A 299 4.33 -14.64 -24.20
N ALA A 300 3.55 -15.42 -24.96
CA ALA A 300 2.49 -16.24 -24.40
C ALA A 300 3.04 -17.32 -23.47
N TYR A 301 4.09 -18.02 -23.88
CA TYR A 301 4.76 -19.04 -23.08
C TYR A 301 5.26 -18.48 -21.74
N ASP A 302 5.96 -17.34 -21.77
CA ASP A 302 6.49 -16.70 -20.55
C ASP A 302 5.36 -16.33 -19.58
N LEU A 303 4.28 -15.72 -20.07
CA LEU A 303 3.13 -15.32 -19.25
C LEU A 303 2.34 -16.52 -18.70
N TYR A 304 2.17 -17.60 -19.48
CA TYR A 304 1.59 -18.84 -18.98
C TYR A 304 2.46 -19.48 -17.90
N SER A 305 3.78 -19.51 -18.11
CA SER A 305 4.74 -20.01 -17.13
C SER A 305 4.67 -19.21 -15.83
N GLU A 306 4.67 -17.88 -15.91
CA GLU A 306 4.52 -16.98 -14.75
C GLU A 306 3.22 -17.27 -14.00
N SER A 307 2.08 -17.28 -14.70
CA SER A 307 0.78 -17.55 -14.09
C SER A 307 0.72 -18.92 -13.40
N SER A 308 1.29 -19.95 -14.03
CA SER A 308 1.25 -21.33 -13.52
C SER A 308 2.00 -21.54 -12.19
N GLN A 309 2.86 -20.60 -11.79
CA GLN A 309 3.54 -20.65 -10.50
C GLN A 309 2.60 -20.30 -9.33
N TYR A 310 1.51 -19.61 -9.60
CA TYR A 310 0.62 -19.04 -8.58
C TYR A 310 -0.82 -19.53 -8.68
N ILE A 311 -1.28 -19.85 -9.89
CA ILE A 311 -2.63 -20.36 -10.14
C ILE A 311 -2.60 -21.65 -10.93
N GLN A 312 -3.60 -22.51 -10.68
CA GLN A 312 -3.80 -23.71 -11.47
C GLN A 312 -4.39 -23.34 -12.83
N LEU A 313 -3.71 -23.73 -13.91
CA LEU A 313 -4.22 -23.59 -15.27
C LEU A 313 -5.31 -24.63 -15.54
N ASP A 314 -6.37 -24.23 -16.24
CA ASP A 314 -7.36 -25.17 -16.76
C ASP A 314 -6.78 -26.00 -17.92
N GLN A 315 -7.49 -27.05 -18.33
CA GLN A 315 -6.99 -27.96 -19.38
C GLN A 315 -6.73 -27.22 -20.71
N ASN A 316 -7.58 -26.27 -21.09
CA ASN A 316 -7.45 -25.53 -22.35
C ASN A 316 -6.25 -24.57 -22.32
N ASP A 317 -5.97 -23.95 -21.17
CA ASP A 317 -4.78 -23.14 -21.00
C ASP A 317 -3.50 -23.96 -20.89
N LEU A 318 -3.55 -25.16 -20.31
CA LEU A 318 -2.43 -26.10 -20.31
C LEU A 318 -2.05 -26.52 -21.74
N GLU A 319 -3.04 -26.85 -22.57
CA GLU A 319 -2.82 -27.17 -23.98
C GLU A 319 -2.18 -25.99 -24.73
N LYS A 320 -2.70 -24.77 -24.55
CA LYS A 320 -2.12 -23.55 -25.15
C LYS A 320 -0.73 -23.23 -24.64
N TYR A 321 -0.46 -23.47 -23.36
CA TYR A 321 0.86 -23.28 -22.78
C TYR A 321 1.90 -24.22 -23.43
N GLU A 322 1.55 -25.50 -23.61
CA GLU A 322 2.40 -26.47 -24.29
C GLU A 322 2.59 -26.15 -25.78
N ASP A 323 1.54 -25.72 -26.47
CA ASP A 323 1.63 -25.28 -27.86
C ASP A 323 2.51 -24.03 -28.00
N ALA A 324 2.33 -23.03 -27.12
CA ALA A 324 3.15 -21.83 -27.10
C ALA A 324 4.63 -22.17 -26.92
N LYS A 325 4.95 -23.10 -26.02
CA LYS A 325 6.31 -23.63 -25.81
C LYS A 325 6.87 -24.23 -27.10
N ASN A 326 6.13 -25.15 -27.72
CA ASN A 326 6.57 -25.85 -28.93
C ASN A 326 6.84 -24.89 -30.09
N GLN A 327 5.93 -23.92 -30.30
CA GLN A 327 6.05 -22.90 -31.34
C GLN A 327 7.19 -21.91 -31.04
N CYS A 328 7.38 -21.52 -29.77
CA CYS A 328 8.45 -20.60 -29.38
C CYS A 328 9.84 -21.22 -29.60
N PHE A 329 10.05 -22.47 -29.18
CA PHE A 329 11.35 -23.12 -29.22
C PHE A 329 11.59 -23.98 -30.47
N GLY A 330 10.59 -24.11 -31.36
CA GLY A 330 10.70 -24.87 -32.61
C GLY A 330 10.83 -26.39 -32.39
N ILE A 331 10.28 -26.91 -31.29
CA ILE A 331 10.24 -28.35 -31.03
C ILE A 331 9.02 -28.89 -31.78
N ALA A 332 9.26 -29.59 -32.90
CA ALA A 332 8.18 -30.26 -33.62
C ALA A 332 7.50 -31.27 -32.68
N PRO A 333 6.15 -31.32 -32.64
CA PRO A 333 5.47 -32.34 -31.84
C PRO A 333 5.93 -33.72 -32.30
N THR A 334 6.41 -34.53 -31.36
CA THR A 334 6.74 -35.93 -31.59
C THR A 334 5.48 -36.59 -32.14
N LEU A 335 5.47 -36.90 -33.44
CA LEU A 335 4.37 -37.64 -34.04
C LEU A 335 4.22 -38.94 -33.25
N GLU A 336 3.08 -39.12 -32.58
CA GLU A 336 2.71 -40.41 -32.02
C GLU A 336 2.79 -41.43 -33.16
N GLU A 337 3.72 -42.38 -33.04
CA GLU A 337 3.77 -43.55 -33.92
C GLU A 337 2.42 -44.26 -33.81
N GLN A 338 1.63 -44.18 -34.88
CA GLN A 338 0.43 -45.01 -34.98
C GLN A 338 0.84 -46.48 -34.79
N PRO A 339 0.13 -47.25 -33.95
CA PRO A 339 0.45 -48.65 -33.76
C PRO A 339 0.32 -49.38 -35.09
N THR A 340 1.46 -49.85 -35.60
CA THR A 340 1.56 -50.68 -36.79
C THR A 340 0.57 -51.84 -36.66
N ALA A 341 -0.41 -51.87 -37.56
CA ALA A 341 -1.38 -52.95 -37.62
C ALA A 341 -0.64 -54.29 -37.83
N THR A 342 -0.69 -55.14 -36.81
CA THR A 342 -0.18 -56.51 -36.88
C THR A 342 -1.01 -57.28 -37.90
N ALA A 343 -0.39 -57.61 -39.04
CA ALA A 343 -0.98 -58.52 -40.02
C ALA A 343 -1.07 -59.93 -39.41
N THR A 344 -2.30 -60.44 -39.30
CA THR A 344 -2.61 -61.83 -38.98
C THR A 344 -2.11 -62.73 -40.11
N PRO A 345 -1.33 -63.79 -39.85
CA PRO A 345 -1.03 -64.78 -40.88
C PRO A 345 -2.18 -65.79 -40.98
N GLU A 346 -2.77 -65.90 -42.17
CA GLU A 346 -3.51 -67.09 -42.63
C GLU A 346 -2.50 -68.18 -43.01
N SER A 347 -2.48 -69.28 -42.24
CA SER A 347 -2.64 -70.67 -42.72
C SER A 347 -2.42 -71.66 -41.58
#